data_AF-A0A1F7AU95-F1
#
_entry.id   AF-A0A1F7AU95-F1
#
_cell.length_a   1.000
_cell.length_b   1.000
_cell.length_c   1.000
_cell.angle_alpha   90.00
_cell.angle_beta   90.00
_cell.angle_gamma   90.00
#
_symmetry.space_group_name_H-M   'P 1'
#
loop_
_entity.id
_entity.type
_entity.pdbx_description
1 polymer ?
#
loop_
_entity_poly.entity_id
_entity_poly.type
_entity_poly.pdbx_seq_one_letter_code
_entity_poly.pdbx_strand_id
1 'polypeptide(L)'
;MEEQKTNSEEVRVDIGLSSEDEARLRALNEGGGSLRDNDMIESSGNPVLDIYRKFNLYFQALGGVKTADKVTFFELLAVMINSGVPLIRSLYVLSDQTTNVKLKMVVRDMAKKVESGKKFSDAMVYHSHIFNEAEIGMVRSGEATGKLNTVLRDMATQAEKSASIVNKIKGAMIYPASIVMIMIGATIVILVKVVPKITDIFAESGTELPTSTRVLIGMSNIAKEHYIESLIVITIALISFWLFKQTSVGKYSIDSFLLKMPIFGEVFKKAALARFSRNLASLMRSGVAIVRALEINANAVGNEVYKKRILMAAEDVAQGIPLGENLNDSKFLFPDMVVSMITVGEQTAKLDEIADKIAMFYEEQVDETIKGLSKMLEPVILVIMGVTVGGLVAAVMQPIMNLTDVGQAL
;
A
#
# COMPACT_ATOMS: atom_id res chain seq x y z
N MET A 1 24.31 51.95 -61.03
CA MET A 1 23.03 52.63 -60.73
C MET A 1 21.94 51.61 -60.99
N GLU A 2 21.22 51.04 -60.04
CA GLU A 2 21.06 51.31 -58.61
C GLU A 2 20.33 50.07 -58.05
N GLU A 3 20.85 49.52 -56.96
CA GLU A 3 20.36 48.32 -56.27
C GLU A 3 19.17 48.73 -55.38
N GLN A 4 17.94 48.29 -55.70
CA GLN A 4 16.81 48.44 -54.77
C GLN A 4 16.82 47.30 -53.75
N LYS A 5 17.42 47.59 -52.60
CA LYS A 5 17.27 46.82 -51.35
C LYS A 5 15.86 46.99 -50.82
N THR A 6 15.13 45.88 -50.68
CA THR A 6 13.89 45.84 -49.91
C THR A 6 14.24 45.97 -48.43
N ASN A 7 13.92 47.14 -47.88
CA ASN A 7 14.09 47.51 -46.49
C ASN A 7 13.01 46.80 -45.67
N SER A 8 13.35 45.69 -45.01
CA SER A 8 12.53 45.12 -43.94
C SER A 8 12.82 45.90 -42.67
N GLU A 9 12.03 46.93 -42.40
CA GLU A 9 11.97 47.56 -41.07
C GLU A 9 11.47 46.52 -40.07
N GLU A 10 12.42 45.92 -39.33
CA GLU A 10 12.15 45.30 -38.05
C GLU A 10 11.61 46.39 -37.12
N VAL A 11 10.30 46.35 -36.86
CA VAL A 11 9.70 47.08 -35.75
C VAL A 11 10.24 46.48 -34.46
N ARG A 12 11.37 47.01 -33.98
CA ARG A 12 11.81 46.82 -32.60
C ARG A 12 10.85 47.57 -31.70
N VAL A 13 9.93 46.82 -31.09
CA VAL A 13 9.25 47.28 -29.88
C VAL A 13 10.33 47.39 -28.82
N ASP A 14 10.77 48.62 -28.56
CA ASP A 14 11.70 48.95 -27.49
C ASP A 14 10.92 48.85 -26.16
N ILE A 15 10.69 47.61 -25.73
CA ILE A 15 10.25 47.33 -24.36
C ILE A 15 11.46 47.62 -23.50
N GLY A 16 11.47 48.80 -22.85
CA GLY A 16 12.50 49.24 -21.92
C GLY A 16 12.66 48.28 -20.76
N LEU A 17 13.37 47.18 -21.02
CA LEU A 17 13.77 46.18 -20.07
C LEU A 17 15.03 46.70 -19.37
N SER A 18 15.04 46.58 -18.05
CA SER A 18 16.23 46.84 -17.25
C SER A 18 17.38 45.96 -17.75
N SER A 19 18.62 46.43 -17.66
CA SER A 19 19.82 45.64 -17.98
C SER A 19 19.91 44.32 -17.19
N GLU A 20 19.20 44.21 -16.06
CA GLU A 20 19.05 42.95 -15.31
C GLU A 20 18.11 41.93 -15.98
N ASP A 21 17.08 42.38 -16.69
CA ASP A 21 16.09 41.50 -17.33
C ASP A 21 16.65 40.89 -18.63
N GLU A 22 17.49 41.63 -19.37
CA GLU A 22 18.26 41.07 -20.49
C GLU A 22 19.30 40.04 -20.01
N ALA A 23 19.93 40.27 -18.85
CA ALA A 23 20.86 39.32 -18.25
C ALA A 23 20.15 38.03 -17.79
N ARG A 24 18.93 38.15 -17.26
CA ARG A 24 18.08 37.00 -16.87
C ARG A 24 17.61 36.16 -18.06
N LEU A 25 17.25 36.80 -19.18
CA LEU A 25 16.85 36.11 -20.40
C LEU A 25 18.03 35.39 -21.07
N ARG A 26 19.24 35.97 -21.00
CA ARG A 26 20.47 35.28 -21.44
C ARG A 26 20.81 34.08 -20.55
N ALA A 27 20.62 34.19 -19.24
CA ALA A 27 20.83 33.08 -18.31
C ALA A 27 19.84 31.91 -18.50
N LEU A 28 18.61 32.18 -18.99
CA LEU A 28 17.60 31.16 -19.29
C LEU A 28 17.91 30.37 -20.58
N ASN A 29 18.59 30.97 -21.56
CA ASN A 29 18.91 30.31 -22.83
C ASN A 29 20.19 29.47 -22.80
N GLU A 30 21.09 29.67 -21.82
CA GLU A 30 22.37 28.94 -21.73
C GLU A 30 22.37 27.80 -20.69
N GLY A 31 21.28 27.58 -19.95
CA GLY A 31 21.22 26.64 -18.82
C GLY A 31 20.49 25.32 -19.10
N GLY A 32 21.01 24.46 -19.97
CA GLY A 32 20.58 23.07 -20.04
C GLY A 32 21.08 22.29 -18.81
N GLY A 33 20.20 21.94 -17.87
CA GLY A 33 20.52 20.99 -16.81
C GLY A 33 19.65 21.03 -15.55
N SER A 34 19.06 19.87 -15.23
CA SER A 34 18.67 19.43 -13.87
C SER A 34 18.01 20.47 -12.97
N LEU A 35 16.67 20.49 -12.94
CA LEU A 35 15.86 21.22 -11.95
C LEU A 35 16.32 20.85 -10.52
N ARG A 36 17.00 21.79 -9.85
CA ARG A 36 17.33 21.73 -8.43
C ARG A 36 16.06 22.10 -7.65
N ASP A 37 15.84 21.46 -6.50
CA ASP A 37 14.71 21.60 -5.56
C ASP A 37 14.39 23.05 -5.06
N ASN A 38 14.96 24.10 -5.64
CA ASN A 38 14.91 25.46 -5.12
C ASN A 38 13.65 26.26 -5.49
N ASP A 39 12.84 25.83 -6.47
CA ASP A 39 11.73 26.66 -6.97
C ASP A 39 10.45 26.61 -6.12
N MET A 40 10.44 25.89 -4.99
CA MET A 40 9.27 25.77 -4.10
C MET A 40 9.37 26.58 -2.80
N ILE A 41 10.47 27.30 -2.59
CA ILE A 41 10.66 28.09 -1.37
C ILE A 41 10.76 29.55 -1.79
N GLU A 42 9.66 30.26 -1.62
CA GLU A 42 9.68 31.71 -1.60
C GLU A 42 10.65 32.12 -0.47
N SER A 43 11.82 32.64 -0.87
CA SER A 43 12.92 33.02 0.02
C SER A 43 12.37 33.92 1.11
N SER A 44 12.44 33.46 2.37
CA SER A 44 11.93 34.26 3.49
C SER A 44 12.84 35.45 3.83
N GLY A 45 13.92 35.66 3.07
CA GLY A 45 14.97 36.62 3.37
C GLY A 45 15.86 36.21 4.56
N ASN A 46 15.62 35.04 5.18
CA ASN A 46 16.39 34.53 6.31
C ASN A 46 17.00 33.16 5.99
N PRO A 47 18.34 33.07 5.81
CA PRO A 47 19.03 31.84 5.43
C PRO A 47 18.80 30.68 6.40
N VAL A 48 18.65 30.97 7.70
CA VAL A 48 18.45 29.94 8.73
C VAL A 48 17.04 29.37 8.64
N LEU A 49 16.03 30.21 8.47
CA LEU A 49 14.63 29.77 8.37
C LEU A 49 14.40 28.93 7.11
N ASP A 50 15.05 29.28 5.99
CA ASP A 50 14.99 28.52 4.75
C ASP A 50 15.68 27.15 4.87
N ILE A 51 16.78 27.06 5.64
CA ILE A 51 17.44 25.78 5.97
C ILE A 51 16.51 24.90 6.81
N TYR A 52 15.88 25.44 7.86
CA TYR A 52 14.92 24.70 8.67
C TYR A 52 13.69 24.25 7.88
N ARG A 53 13.16 25.11 6.98
CA ARG A 53 12.06 24.75 6.08
C ARG A 53 12.45 23.62 5.13
N LYS A 54 13.62 23.70 4.50
CA LYS A 54 14.15 22.62 3.65
C LYS A 54 14.31 21.32 4.43
N PHE A 55 14.84 21.38 5.64
CA PHE A 55 15.06 20.21 6.47
C PHE A 55 13.74 19.57 6.94
N ASN A 56 12.75 20.38 7.31
CA ASN A 56 11.42 19.91 7.70
C ASN A 56 10.63 19.34 6.50
N LEU A 57 10.70 20.00 5.34
CA LEU A 57 10.11 19.48 4.09
C LEU A 57 10.77 18.16 3.68
N TYR A 58 12.09 18.04 3.81
CA TYR A 58 12.81 16.78 3.60
C TYR A 58 12.34 15.69 4.57
N PHE A 59 12.18 16.02 5.85
CA PHE A 59 11.68 15.07 6.86
C PHE A 59 10.22 14.65 6.63
N GLN A 60 9.38 15.56 6.15
CA GLN A 60 7.99 15.26 5.79
C GLN A 60 7.88 14.50 4.45
N ALA A 61 8.80 14.72 3.51
CA ALA A 61 8.89 13.99 2.24
C ALA A 61 9.46 12.56 2.39
N LEU A 62 10.10 12.25 3.53
CA LEU A 62 10.42 10.88 3.93
C LEU A 62 9.16 10.06 4.23
N GLY A 63 8.03 10.70 4.53
CA GLY A 63 6.72 10.06 4.67
C GLY A 63 6.20 9.51 3.33
N GLY A 64 5.64 8.31 3.33
CA GLY A 64 4.96 7.73 2.17
C GLY A 64 3.64 8.45 1.83
N VAL A 65 3.15 8.29 0.60
CA VAL A 65 1.80 8.73 0.22
C VAL A 65 0.78 7.72 0.75
N LYS A 66 -0.20 8.17 1.54
CA LYS A 66 -1.25 7.27 2.05
C LYS A 66 -2.22 6.94 0.92
N THR A 67 -2.81 5.75 0.98
CA THR A 67 -3.84 5.33 0.02
C THR A 67 -5.02 6.32 -0.02
N ALA A 68 -5.43 6.85 1.14
CA ALA A 68 -6.50 7.84 1.23
C ALA A 68 -6.16 9.12 0.43
N ASP A 69 -4.93 9.62 0.53
CA ASP A 69 -4.49 10.82 -0.19
C ASP A 69 -4.56 10.61 -1.71
N LYS A 70 -4.20 9.40 -2.19
CA LYS A 70 -4.34 9.05 -3.62
C LYS A 70 -5.80 8.97 -4.08
N VAL A 71 -6.69 8.41 -3.25
CA VAL A 71 -8.13 8.36 -3.55
C VAL A 71 -8.66 9.77 -3.73
N THR A 72 -8.40 10.66 -2.77
CA THR A 72 -8.82 12.06 -2.83
C THR A 72 -8.24 12.78 -4.05
N PHE A 73 -6.96 12.55 -4.37
CA PHE A 73 -6.33 13.12 -5.56
C PHE A 73 -7.07 12.72 -6.85
N PHE A 74 -7.32 11.42 -7.07
CA PHE A 74 -8.00 10.97 -8.29
C PHE A 74 -9.46 11.42 -8.34
N GLU A 75 -10.17 11.41 -7.21
CA GLU A 75 -11.55 11.85 -7.11
C GLU A 75 -11.69 13.33 -7.47
N LEU A 76 -10.89 14.20 -6.83
CA LEU A 76 -10.94 15.64 -7.10
C LEU A 76 -10.45 15.96 -8.52
N LEU A 77 -9.42 15.25 -9.02
CA LEU A 77 -8.97 15.41 -10.40
C LEU A 77 -10.07 15.04 -11.39
N ALA A 78 -10.73 13.90 -11.18
CA ALA A 78 -11.86 13.48 -12.01
C ALA A 78 -12.99 14.52 -12.00
N VAL A 79 -13.35 15.06 -10.82
CA VAL A 79 -14.39 16.10 -10.69
C VAL A 79 -14.03 17.35 -11.47
N MET A 80 -12.78 17.83 -11.35
CA MET A 80 -12.33 19.04 -12.04
C MET A 80 -12.29 18.87 -13.57
N ILE A 81 -11.75 17.75 -14.06
CA ILE A 81 -11.71 17.45 -15.50
C ILE A 81 -13.12 17.29 -16.07
N ASN A 82 -14.01 16.59 -15.36
CA ASN A 82 -15.42 16.44 -15.76
C ASN A 82 -16.17 17.78 -15.77
N SER A 83 -15.77 18.73 -14.92
CA SER A 83 -16.31 20.08 -14.88
C SER A 83 -15.73 21.00 -15.97
N GLY A 84 -14.89 20.46 -16.86
CA GLY A 84 -14.26 21.21 -17.95
C GLY A 84 -13.06 22.05 -17.53
N VAL A 85 -12.53 21.87 -16.31
CA VAL A 85 -11.33 22.59 -15.88
C VAL A 85 -10.09 22.01 -16.59
N PRO A 86 -9.23 22.83 -17.21
CA PRO A 86 -8.03 22.35 -17.88
C PRO A 86 -7.10 21.56 -16.95
N LEU A 87 -6.51 20.47 -17.45
CA LEU A 87 -5.68 19.54 -16.67
C LEU A 87 -4.55 20.21 -15.89
N ILE A 88 -3.80 21.11 -16.54
CA ILE A 88 -2.68 21.82 -15.90
C ILE A 88 -3.18 22.63 -14.70
N ARG A 89 -4.31 23.35 -14.86
CA ARG A 89 -4.93 24.12 -13.76
C ARG A 89 -5.40 23.21 -12.64
N SER A 90 -6.03 22.08 -12.98
CA SER A 90 -6.47 21.09 -12.00
C SER A 90 -5.30 20.55 -11.18
N LEU A 91 -4.18 20.20 -11.83
CA LEU A 91 -2.99 19.72 -11.13
C LEU A 91 -2.40 20.79 -10.18
N TYR A 92 -2.33 22.06 -10.60
CA TYR A 92 -1.87 23.12 -9.71
C TYR A 92 -2.79 23.31 -8.49
N VAL A 93 -4.11 23.38 -8.69
CA VAL A 93 -5.09 23.48 -7.59
C VAL A 93 -4.96 22.31 -6.62
N LEU A 94 -4.87 21.08 -7.13
CA LEU A 94 -4.72 19.89 -6.28
C LEU A 94 -3.39 19.86 -5.55
N SER A 95 -2.30 20.34 -6.17
CA SER A 95 -1.01 20.45 -5.49
C SER A 95 -1.09 21.39 -4.29
N ASP A 96 -1.87 22.47 -4.39
CA ASP A 96 -2.01 23.45 -3.30
C ASP A 96 -2.98 22.98 -2.20
N GLN A 97 -3.99 22.19 -2.55
CA GLN A 97 -4.98 21.63 -1.60
C GLN A 97 -4.52 20.36 -0.89
N THR A 98 -3.53 19.64 -1.43
CA THR A 98 -3.06 18.39 -0.85
C THR A 98 -2.30 18.63 0.46
N THR A 99 -2.71 17.94 1.53
CA THR A 99 -2.05 18.02 2.85
C THR A 99 -0.76 17.20 2.93
N ASN A 100 -0.64 16.15 2.10
CA ASN A 100 0.56 15.33 2.03
C ASN A 100 1.66 16.03 1.22
N VAL A 101 2.74 16.43 1.89
CA VAL A 101 3.85 17.18 1.28
C VAL A 101 4.49 16.45 0.11
N LYS A 102 4.68 15.13 0.21
CA LYS A 102 5.26 14.33 -0.87
C LYS A 102 4.35 14.32 -2.10
N LEU A 103 3.05 14.09 -1.89
CA LEU A 103 2.08 14.11 -2.98
C LEU A 103 1.96 15.51 -3.60
N LYS A 104 1.99 16.58 -2.79
CA LYS A 104 2.03 17.97 -3.27
C LYS A 104 3.20 18.22 -4.21
N MET A 105 4.43 17.84 -3.81
CA MET A 105 5.63 18.00 -4.64
C MET A 105 5.49 17.26 -5.97
N VAL A 106 4.99 16.02 -5.92
CA VAL A 106 4.81 15.15 -7.09
C VAL A 106 3.76 15.68 -8.04
N VAL A 107 2.59 16.11 -7.53
CA VAL A 107 1.53 16.70 -8.36
C VAL A 107 1.99 18.00 -9.02
N ARG A 108 2.74 18.84 -8.29
CA ARG A 108 3.31 20.08 -8.84
C ARG A 108 4.35 19.80 -9.92
N ASP A 109 5.20 18.80 -9.72
CA ASP A 109 6.16 18.36 -10.74
C ASP A 109 5.46 17.79 -11.99
N MET A 110 4.38 17.02 -11.81
CA MET A 110 3.55 16.58 -12.93
C MET A 110 2.92 17.76 -13.67
N ALA A 111 2.40 18.77 -12.96
CA ALA A 111 1.84 19.98 -13.57
C ALA A 111 2.86 20.68 -14.47
N LYS A 112 4.08 20.91 -13.98
CA LYS A 112 5.19 21.51 -14.77
C LYS A 112 5.53 20.69 -16.01
N LYS A 113 5.57 19.36 -15.89
CA LYS A 113 5.87 18.46 -17.02
C LYS A 113 4.78 18.54 -18.09
N VAL A 114 3.51 18.52 -17.69
CA VAL A 114 2.39 18.65 -18.63
C VAL A 114 2.37 20.05 -19.27
N GLU A 115 2.66 21.09 -18.50
CA GLU A 115 2.81 22.46 -19.00
C GLU A 115 3.94 22.60 -20.03
N SER A 116 5.04 21.86 -19.86
CA SER A 116 6.12 21.77 -20.87
C SER A 116 5.78 20.95 -22.12
N GLY A 117 4.54 20.46 -22.24
CA GLY A 117 4.06 19.71 -23.41
C GLY A 117 4.20 18.19 -23.33
N LYS A 118 4.62 17.63 -22.19
CA LYS A 118 4.59 16.17 -21.98
C LYS A 118 3.16 15.68 -21.78
N LYS A 119 2.89 14.44 -22.18
CA LYS A 119 1.63 13.76 -21.80
C LYS A 119 1.58 13.58 -20.28
N PHE A 120 0.38 13.58 -19.73
CA PHE A 120 0.13 13.34 -18.31
C PHE A 120 0.56 11.93 -17.89
N SER A 121 0.29 10.91 -18.71
CA SER A 121 0.80 9.56 -18.42
C SER A 121 2.32 9.52 -18.35
N ASP A 122 3.03 10.26 -19.21
CA ASP A 122 4.49 10.33 -19.18
C ASP A 122 4.99 11.09 -17.95
N ALA A 123 4.27 12.12 -17.50
CA ALA A 123 4.58 12.80 -16.24
C ALA A 123 4.41 11.87 -15.03
N MET A 124 3.39 11.01 -15.02
CA MET A 124 3.18 10.01 -13.96
C MET A 124 4.27 8.93 -13.91
N VAL A 125 4.88 8.56 -15.05
CA VAL A 125 5.97 7.55 -15.11
C VAL A 125 7.17 7.94 -14.25
N TYR A 126 7.52 9.23 -14.17
CA TYR A 126 8.59 9.72 -13.29
C TYR A 126 8.30 9.44 -11.81
N HIS A 127 7.05 9.16 -11.47
CA HIS A 127 6.55 8.94 -10.11
C HIS A 127 5.94 7.55 -9.95
N SER A 128 6.51 6.54 -10.63
CA SER A 128 6.07 5.13 -10.57
C SER A 128 6.13 4.48 -9.18
N HIS A 129 6.83 5.12 -8.24
CA HIS A 129 6.85 4.74 -6.83
C HIS A 129 5.58 5.16 -6.05
N ILE A 130 4.77 6.07 -6.62
CA ILE A 130 3.48 6.51 -6.08
C ILE A 130 2.35 6.00 -6.98
N PHE A 131 2.48 6.14 -8.29
CA PHE A 131 1.49 5.70 -9.26
C PHE A 131 1.86 4.34 -9.83
N ASN A 132 0.96 3.37 -9.70
CA ASN A 132 1.22 2.03 -10.22
C ASN A 132 1.06 1.98 -11.75
N GLU A 133 1.56 0.92 -12.38
CA GLU A 133 1.50 0.77 -13.84
C GLU A 133 0.07 0.73 -14.39
N ALA A 134 -0.91 0.28 -13.60
CA ALA A 134 -2.31 0.28 -14.01
C ALA A 134 -2.89 1.68 -14.09
N GLU A 135 -2.60 2.51 -13.09
CA GLU A 135 -2.98 3.93 -13.08
C GLU A 135 -2.36 4.66 -14.27
N ILE A 136 -1.07 4.46 -14.53
CA ILE A 136 -0.35 5.07 -15.65
C ILE A 136 -0.91 4.58 -17.00
N GLY A 137 -1.13 3.27 -17.14
CA GLY A 137 -1.63 2.65 -18.37
C GLY A 137 -3.05 3.08 -18.71
N MET A 138 -3.92 3.20 -17.71
CA MET A 138 -5.28 3.73 -17.87
C MET A 138 -5.24 5.18 -18.35
N VAL A 139 -4.48 6.07 -17.68
CA VAL A 139 -4.34 7.46 -18.10
C VAL A 139 -3.83 7.55 -19.54
N ARG A 140 -2.82 6.75 -19.90
CA ARG A 140 -2.28 6.71 -21.27
C ARG A 140 -3.35 6.34 -22.30
N SER A 141 -4.19 5.35 -22.00
CA SER A 141 -5.32 4.98 -22.86
C SER A 141 -6.35 6.11 -22.97
N GLY A 142 -6.67 6.75 -21.84
CA GLY A 142 -7.58 7.90 -21.78
C GLY A 142 -7.08 9.08 -22.60
N GLU A 143 -5.78 9.37 -22.56
CA GLU A 143 -5.15 10.40 -23.39
C GLU A 143 -5.19 10.05 -24.88
N ALA A 144 -4.88 8.79 -25.24
CA ALA A 144 -4.89 8.35 -26.63
C ALA A 144 -6.30 8.34 -27.25
N THR A 145 -7.32 8.06 -26.44
CA THR A 145 -8.73 7.95 -26.88
C THR A 145 -9.55 9.21 -26.63
N GLY A 146 -8.97 10.25 -26.02
CA GLY A 146 -9.68 11.46 -25.62
C GLY A 146 -10.71 11.27 -24.50
N LYS A 147 -10.68 10.12 -23.81
CA LYS A 147 -11.62 9.73 -22.73
C LYS A 147 -11.01 9.86 -21.33
N LEU A 148 -10.07 10.78 -21.14
CA LEU A 148 -9.38 10.99 -19.87
C LEU A 148 -10.35 11.23 -18.70
N ASN A 149 -11.46 11.90 -18.96
CA ASN A 149 -12.54 12.19 -18.02
C ASN A 149 -13.19 10.90 -17.46
N THR A 150 -13.49 9.93 -18.33
CA THR A 150 -14.05 8.62 -17.95
C THR A 150 -13.02 7.80 -17.19
N VAL A 151 -11.78 7.77 -17.69
CA VAL A 151 -10.68 7.03 -17.09
C VAL A 151 -10.39 7.48 -15.66
N LEU A 152 -10.30 8.79 -15.42
CA LEU A 152 -10.04 9.35 -14.10
C LEU A 152 -11.14 8.99 -13.09
N ARG A 153 -12.40 8.93 -13.55
CA ARG A 153 -13.53 8.50 -12.72
C ARG A 153 -13.42 7.00 -12.36
N ASP A 154 -13.11 6.15 -13.35
CA ASP A 154 -12.92 4.71 -13.11
C ASP A 154 -11.75 4.45 -12.14
N MET A 155 -10.67 5.23 -12.27
CA MET A 155 -9.52 5.21 -11.35
C MET A 155 -9.91 5.63 -9.94
N ALA A 156 -10.69 6.69 -9.78
CA ALA A 156 -11.18 7.14 -8.48
C ALA A 156 -12.02 6.04 -7.81
N THR A 157 -12.97 5.45 -8.54
CA THR A 157 -13.79 4.33 -8.05
C THR A 157 -12.93 3.12 -7.68
N GLN A 158 -11.96 2.73 -8.52
CA GLN A 158 -11.06 1.62 -8.24
C GLN A 158 -10.21 1.87 -6.98
N ALA A 159 -9.68 3.08 -6.83
CA ALA A 159 -8.88 3.47 -5.68
C ALA A 159 -9.73 3.44 -4.39
N GLU A 160 -10.95 3.97 -4.44
CA GLU A 160 -11.91 3.95 -3.33
C GLU A 160 -12.25 2.51 -2.91
N LYS A 161 -12.62 1.65 -3.86
CA LYS A 161 -12.95 0.24 -3.58
C LYS A 161 -11.77 -0.50 -2.99
N SER A 162 -10.58 -0.32 -3.55
CA SER A 162 -9.34 -0.92 -3.03
C SER A 162 -9.03 -0.47 -1.61
N ALA A 163 -9.15 0.84 -1.34
CA ALA A 163 -8.97 1.40 0.00
C ALA A 163 -10.01 0.86 0.98
N SER A 164 -11.28 0.72 0.56
CA SER A 164 -12.36 0.20 1.38
C SER A 164 -12.10 -1.24 1.84
N ILE A 165 -11.60 -2.11 0.95
CA ILE A 165 -11.24 -3.50 1.28
C ILE A 165 -10.13 -3.50 2.34
N VAL A 166 -9.06 -2.73 2.14
CA VAL A 166 -7.96 -2.64 3.09
C VAL A 166 -8.42 -2.10 4.44
N ASN A 167 -9.28 -1.09 4.45
CA ASN A 167 -9.80 -0.48 5.66
C ASN A 167 -10.73 -1.43 6.43
N LYS A 168 -11.55 -2.23 5.73
CA LYS A 168 -12.37 -3.27 6.36
C LYS A 168 -11.52 -4.35 7.00
N ILE A 169 -10.46 -4.81 6.31
CA ILE A 169 -9.51 -5.78 6.88
C ILE A 169 -8.84 -5.19 8.13
N LYS A 170 -8.33 -3.96 8.04
CA LYS A 170 -7.71 -3.28 9.20
C LYS A 170 -8.69 -3.11 10.36
N GLY A 171 -9.92 -2.68 10.08
CA GLY A 171 -10.97 -2.49 11.07
C GLY A 171 -11.31 -3.79 11.81
N ALA A 172 -11.46 -4.89 11.09
CA ALA A 172 -11.73 -6.22 11.69
C ALA A 172 -10.59 -6.70 12.61
N MET A 173 -9.34 -6.26 12.37
CA MET A 173 -8.18 -6.64 13.17
C MET A 173 -8.00 -5.81 14.45
N ILE A 174 -8.69 -4.68 14.61
CA ILE A 174 -8.54 -3.81 15.79
C ILE A 174 -8.92 -4.55 17.07
N TYR A 175 -10.04 -5.27 17.08
CA TYR A 175 -10.52 -5.98 18.26
C TYR A 175 -9.58 -7.12 18.70
N PRO A 176 -9.20 -8.07 17.82
CA PRO A 176 -8.20 -9.08 18.15
C PRO A 176 -6.88 -8.49 18.65
N ALA A 177 -6.36 -7.45 17.98
CA ALA A 177 -5.10 -6.82 18.35
C ALA A 177 -5.16 -6.17 19.74
N SER A 178 -6.29 -5.53 20.08
CA SER A 178 -6.48 -4.87 21.38
C SER A 178 -6.46 -5.87 22.54
N ILE A 179 -7.14 -7.02 22.39
CA ILE A 179 -7.16 -8.05 23.44
C ILE A 179 -5.78 -8.67 23.62
N VAL A 180 -5.11 -9.03 22.51
CA VAL A 180 -3.75 -9.58 22.57
C VAL A 180 -2.78 -8.59 23.23
N MET A 181 -2.89 -7.30 22.93
CA MET A 181 -2.07 -6.26 23.56
C MET A 181 -2.29 -6.21 25.08
N ILE A 182 -3.55 -6.24 25.55
CA ILE A 182 -3.87 -6.25 26.98
C ILE A 182 -3.35 -7.53 27.64
N MET A 183 -3.52 -8.70 27.00
CA MET A 183 -3.03 -9.99 27.52
C MET A 183 -1.50 -10.00 27.66
N ILE A 184 -0.78 -9.51 26.65
CA ILE A 184 0.69 -9.39 26.70
C ILE A 184 1.08 -8.43 27.82
N GLY A 185 0.42 -7.28 27.94
CA GLY A 185 0.66 -6.32 29.02
C GLY A 185 0.47 -6.92 30.41
N ALA A 186 -0.64 -7.63 30.65
CA ALA A 186 -0.90 -8.31 31.91
C ALA A 186 0.16 -9.39 32.22
N THR A 187 0.55 -10.17 31.22
CA THR A 187 1.60 -11.19 31.33
C THR A 187 2.94 -10.57 31.74
N ILE A 188 3.34 -9.47 31.11
CA ILE A 188 4.57 -8.74 31.44
C ILE A 188 4.52 -8.23 32.89
N VAL A 189 3.40 -7.66 33.33
CA VAL A 189 3.25 -7.17 34.72
C VAL A 189 3.43 -8.30 35.73
N ILE A 190 2.82 -9.46 35.49
CA ILE A 190 2.96 -10.63 36.37
C ILE A 190 4.42 -11.11 36.40
N LEU A 191 5.04 -11.27 35.23
CA LEU A 191 6.43 -11.74 35.12
C LEU A 191 7.45 -10.80 35.75
N VAL A 192 7.24 -9.48 35.65
CA VAL A 192 8.20 -8.49 36.14
C VAL A 192 7.98 -8.15 37.62
N LYS A 193 6.72 -8.09 38.09
CA LYS A 193 6.41 -7.63 39.46
C LYS A 193 5.98 -8.73 40.43
N VAL A 194 5.24 -9.75 39.95
CA VAL A 194 4.62 -10.75 40.83
C VAL A 194 5.54 -11.96 41.00
N VAL A 195 6.03 -12.52 39.90
CA VAL A 195 6.88 -13.71 39.90
C VAL A 195 8.15 -13.55 40.75
N PRO A 196 8.88 -12.41 40.72
CA PRO A 196 10.08 -12.26 41.56
C PRO A 196 9.76 -12.32 43.06
N LYS A 197 8.67 -11.68 43.50
CA LYS A 197 8.27 -11.73 44.91
C LYS A 197 7.98 -13.15 45.41
N ILE A 198 7.39 -13.99 44.55
CA ILE A 198 7.16 -15.41 44.87
C ILE A 198 8.48 -16.17 44.92
N THR A 199 9.40 -15.85 44.00
CA THR A 199 10.74 -16.45 43.95
C THR A 199 11.51 -16.16 45.24
N ASP A 200 11.45 -14.92 45.74
CA ASP A 200 12.10 -14.51 46.98
C ASP A 200 11.58 -15.32 48.19
N ILE A 201 10.25 -15.49 48.29
CA ILE A 201 9.62 -16.28 49.37
C ILE A 201 10.04 -17.76 49.33
N PHE A 202 10.17 -18.34 48.13
CA PHE A 202 10.60 -19.73 47.95
C PHE A 202 12.10 -19.94 48.23
N ALA A 203 12.92 -18.95 47.91
CA ALA A 203 14.35 -18.97 48.23
C ALA A 203 14.57 -19.01 49.76
N GLU A 204 13.71 -18.32 50.52
CA GLU A 204 13.76 -18.31 52.00
C GLU A 204 13.23 -19.61 52.63
N SER A 205 12.26 -20.28 52.01
CA SER A 205 11.67 -21.53 52.53
C SER A 205 12.46 -22.80 52.18
N GLY A 206 13.48 -22.71 51.32
CA GLY A 206 14.34 -23.83 50.91
C GLY A 206 13.62 -24.90 50.07
N THR A 207 12.42 -24.61 49.56
CA THR A 207 11.64 -25.53 48.72
C THR A 207 11.83 -25.22 47.24
N GLU A 208 11.86 -26.26 46.40
CA GLU A 208 12.00 -26.07 44.96
C GLU A 208 10.74 -25.46 44.33
N LEU A 209 10.94 -24.51 43.42
CA LEU A 209 9.86 -23.92 42.64
C LEU A 209 9.22 -24.95 41.69
N PRO A 210 7.88 -24.95 41.56
CA PRO A 210 7.17 -25.76 40.57
C PRO A 210 7.67 -25.53 39.15
N THR A 211 7.59 -26.56 38.30
CA THR A 211 8.10 -26.54 36.93
C THR A 211 7.48 -25.42 36.08
N SER A 212 6.18 -25.15 36.28
CA SER A 212 5.44 -24.07 35.60
C SER A 212 6.03 -22.68 35.90
N THR A 213 6.32 -22.39 37.17
CA THR A 213 6.95 -21.14 37.61
C THR A 213 8.41 -21.06 37.19
N ARG A 214 9.14 -22.18 37.18
CA ARG A 214 10.55 -22.25 36.74
C ARG A 214 10.73 -21.90 35.26
N VAL A 215 9.82 -22.35 34.39
CA VAL A 215 9.81 -21.97 32.96
C VAL A 215 9.57 -20.47 32.79
N LEU A 216 8.59 -19.91 33.51
CA LEU A 216 8.29 -18.47 33.46
C LEU A 216 9.46 -17.61 33.96
N ILE A 217 10.14 -18.04 35.02
CA ILE A 217 11.36 -17.38 35.52
C ILE A 217 12.49 -17.48 34.50
N GLY A 218 12.68 -18.65 33.87
CA GLY A 218 13.67 -18.82 32.80
C GLY A 218 13.45 -17.85 31.64
N MET A 219 12.19 -17.68 31.20
CA MET A 219 11.83 -16.69 30.18
C MET A 219 12.06 -15.24 30.65
N SER A 220 11.75 -14.95 31.92
CA SER A 220 11.98 -13.63 32.54
C SER A 220 13.46 -13.30 32.68
N ASN A 221 14.30 -14.27 33.03
CA ASN A 221 15.75 -14.10 33.18
C ASN A 221 16.43 -13.91 31.84
N ILE A 222 16.05 -14.67 30.79
CA ILE A 222 16.51 -14.39 29.42
C ILE A 222 16.15 -12.96 29.01
N ALA A 223 14.92 -12.52 29.32
CA ALA A 223 14.47 -11.17 29.01
C ALA A 223 15.15 -10.06 29.85
N LYS A 224 15.65 -10.36 31.05
CA LYS A 224 16.28 -9.39 31.97
C LYS A 224 17.81 -9.36 31.86
N GLU A 225 18.47 -10.52 31.91
CA GLU A 225 19.93 -10.65 31.88
C GLU A 225 20.50 -10.52 30.47
N HIS A 226 19.80 -11.06 29.47
CA HIS A 226 20.20 -11.02 28.05
C HIS A 226 19.35 -10.06 27.23
N TYR A 227 18.85 -8.97 27.82
CA TYR A 227 17.94 -8.05 27.09
C TYR A 227 18.60 -7.45 25.84
N ILE A 228 19.91 -7.17 25.88
CA ILE A 228 20.68 -6.66 24.73
C ILE A 228 20.82 -7.74 23.64
N GLU A 229 21.23 -8.95 24.00
CA GLU A 229 21.40 -10.06 23.06
C GLU A 229 20.06 -10.48 22.44
N SER A 230 19.01 -10.54 23.25
CA SER A 230 17.63 -10.79 22.81
C SER A 230 17.16 -9.73 21.81
N LEU A 231 17.43 -8.46 22.12
CA LEU A 231 17.10 -7.34 21.23
C LEU A 231 17.87 -7.43 19.91
N ILE A 232 19.16 -7.81 19.95
CA ILE A 232 19.98 -8.01 18.75
C ILE A 232 19.42 -9.15 17.90
N VAL A 233 19.11 -10.32 18.49
CA VAL A 233 18.55 -11.46 17.78
C VAL A 233 17.20 -11.11 17.14
N ILE A 234 16.32 -10.45 17.87
CA ILE A 234 15.03 -9.98 17.36
C ILE A 234 15.24 -8.99 16.22
N THR A 235 16.15 -8.03 16.36
CA THR A 235 16.44 -7.03 15.33
C THR A 235 16.99 -7.69 14.07
N ILE A 236 17.94 -8.62 14.20
CA ILE A 236 18.48 -9.39 13.06
C ILE A 236 17.38 -10.22 12.40
N ALA A 237 16.52 -10.88 13.18
CA ALA A 237 15.40 -11.65 12.64
C ALA A 237 14.41 -10.76 11.87
N LEU A 238 14.07 -9.58 12.42
CA LEU A 238 13.19 -8.61 11.76
C LEU A 238 13.80 -8.06 10.47
N ILE A 239 15.08 -7.70 10.47
CA ILE A 239 15.79 -7.23 9.27
C ILE A 239 15.89 -8.35 8.23
N SER A 240 16.25 -9.56 8.65
CA SER A 240 16.35 -10.73 7.75
C SER A 240 15.01 -11.05 7.11
N PHE A 241 13.92 -11.02 7.89
CA PHE A 241 12.57 -11.21 7.37
C PHE A 241 12.14 -10.07 6.43
N TRP A 242 12.49 -8.82 6.75
CA TRP A 242 12.21 -7.66 5.89
C TRP A 242 12.97 -7.73 4.56
N LEU A 243 14.25 -8.12 4.58
CA LEU A 243 15.05 -8.35 3.37
C LEU A 243 14.49 -9.52 2.55
N PHE A 244 14.13 -10.63 3.20
CA PHE A 244 13.51 -11.78 2.56
C PHE A 244 12.21 -11.37 1.84
N LYS A 245 11.36 -10.56 2.49
CA LYS A 245 10.13 -9.99 1.90
C LYS A 245 10.35 -9.12 0.68
N GLN A 246 11.55 -8.59 0.43
CA GLN A 246 11.83 -7.81 -0.77
C GLN A 246 12.22 -8.67 -1.96
N THR A 247 12.76 -9.87 -1.72
CA THR A 247 13.13 -10.81 -2.78
C THR A 247 11.90 -11.36 -3.50
N SER A 248 12.05 -11.68 -4.80
CA SER A 248 10.96 -12.30 -5.59
C SER A 248 10.50 -13.63 -4.99
N VAL A 249 11.45 -14.45 -4.56
CA VAL A 249 11.19 -15.74 -3.90
C VAL A 249 10.42 -15.52 -2.60
N GLY A 250 10.86 -14.60 -1.74
CA GLY A 250 10.21 -14.35 -0.46
C GLY A 250 8.80 -13.79 -0.60
N LYS A 251 8.56 -12.86 -1.55
CA LYS A 251 7.20 -12.39 -1.87
C LYS A 251 6.30 -13.55 -2.30
N TYR A 252 6.75 -14.36 -3.24
CA TYR A 252 5.99 -15.50 -3.73
C TYR A 252 5.70 -16.53 -2.62
N SER A 253 6.69 -16.89 -1.80
CA SER A 253 6.53 -17.84 -0.70
C SER A 253 5.53 -17.34 0.35
N ILE A 254 5.62 -16.07 0.73
CA ILE A 254 4.73 -15.46 1.72
C ILE A 254 3.30 -15.37 1.16
N ASP A 255 3.16 -14.90 -0.07
CA ASP A 255 1.85 -14.78 -0.72
C ASP A 255 1.20 -16.15 -0.94
N SER A 256 1.99 -17.17 -1.31
CA SER A 256 1.51 -18.54 -1.42
C SER A 256 1.08 -19.11 -0.06
N PHE A 257 1.79 -18.78 1.02
CA PHE A 257 1.42 -19.21 2.36
C PHE A 257 0.13 -18.52 2.82
N LEU A 258 0.02 -17.21 2.61
CA LEU A 258 -1.19 -16.43 2.94
C LEU A 258 -2.43 -16.98 2.23
N LEU A 259 -2.31 -17.36 0.95
CA LEU A 259 -3.43 -17.95 0.19
C LEU A 259 -3.88 -19.34 0.69
N LYS A 260 -3.00 -20.07 1.38
CA LYS A 260 -3.27 -21.42 1.93
C LYS A 260 -3.66 -21.40 3.41
N MET A 261 -3.52 -20.25 4.07
CA MET A 261 -3.80 -20.12 5.49
C MET A 261 -5.30 -20.37 5.75
N PRO A 262 -5.66 -21.20 6.75
CA PRO A 262 -7.05 -21.35 7.14
C PRO A 262 -7.60 -20.00 7.60
N ILE A 263 -8.90 -19.77 7.42
CA ILE A 263 -9.61 -18.55 7.83
C ILE A 263 -9.23 -17.34 6.94
N PHE A 264 -7.97 -16.90 6.91
CA PHE A 264 -7.54 -15.71 6.18
C PHE A 264 -7.31 -15.92 4.67
N GLY A 265 -6.92 -17.12 4.24
CA GLY A 265 -6.59 -17.40 2.84
C GLY A 265 -7.75 -17.17 1.88
N GLU A 266 -8.99 -17.42 2.34
CA GLU A 266 -10.20 -17.16 1.57
C GLU A 266 -10.39 -15.65 1.32
N VAL A 267 -10.12 -14.80 2.31
CA VAL A 267 -10.20 -13.34 2.16
C VAL A 267 -9.15 -12.85 1.16
N PHE A 268 -7.91 -13.33 1.25
CA PHE A 268 -6.87 -12.94 0.30
C PHE A 268 -7.21 -13.38 -1.13
N LYS A 269 -7.76 -14.59 -1.30
CA LYS A 269 -8.20 -15.12 -2.59
C LYS A 269 -9.33 -14.29 -3.19
N LYS A 270 -10.40 -14.08 -2.43
CA LYS A 270 -11.57 -13.27 -2.85
C LYS A 270 -11.16 -11.83 -3.15
N ALA A 271 -10.28 -11.24 -2.34
CA ALA A 271 -9.78 -9.88 -2.56
C ALA A 271 -8.89 -9.78 -3.81
N ALA A 272 -8.07 -10.80 -4.09
CA ALA A 272 -7.28 -10.86 -5.32
C ALA A 272 -8.18 -10.98 -6.56
N LEU A 273 -9.22 -11.82 -6.51
CA LEU A 273 -10.21 -11.96 -7.58
C LEU A 273 -11.02 -10.68 -7.80
N ALA A 274 -11.46 -10.02 -6.73
CA ALA A 274 -12.14 -8.72 -6.81
C ALA A 274 -11.25 -7.68 -7.52
N ARG A 275 -9.98 -7.53 -7.10
CA ARG A 275 -9.04 -6.61 -7.73
C ARG A 275 -8.74 -6.99 -9.18
N PHE A 276 -8.45 -8.26 -9.45
CA PHE A 276 -8.20 -8.75 -10.81
C PHE A 276 -9.35 -8.38 -11.74
N SER A 277 -10.58 -8.73 -11.38
CA SER A 277 -11.75 -8.50 -12.23
C SER A 277 -12.08 -7.01 -12.36
N ARG A 278 -11.95 -6.23 -11.27
CA ARG A 278 -12.15 -4.76 -11.29
C ARG A 278 -11.17 -4.08 -12.24
N ASN A 279 -9.88 -4.41 -12.13
CA ASN A 279 -8.82 -3.85 -12.96
C ASN A 279 -9.04 -4.23 -14.43
N LEU A 280 -9.37 -5.50 -14.70
CA LEU A 280 -9.63 -5.98 -16.04
C LEU A 280 -10.83 -5.24 -16.67
N ALA A 281 -11.93 -5.09 -15.93
CA ALA A 281 -13.11 -4.36 -16.37
C ALA A 281 -12.78 -2.90 -16.74
N SER A 282 -12.08 -2.18 -15.85
CA SER A 282 -11.71 -0.78 -16.07
C SER A 282 -10.76 -0.59 -17.25
N LEU A 283 -9.74 -1.45 -17.38
CA LEU A 283 -8.79 -1.41 -18.49
C LEU A 283 -9.48 -1.69 -19.83
N MET A 284 -10.32 -2.73 -19.87
CA MET A 284 -11.04 -3.08 -21.10
C MET A 284 -12.05 -2.00 -21.52
N ARG A 285 -12.80 -1.43 -20.57
CA ARG A 285 -13.74 -0.31 -20.81
C ARG A 285 -13.03 0.94 -21.32
N SER A 286 -11.78 1.13 -20.91
CA SER A 286 -10.90 2.20 -21.37
C SER A 286 -10.27 1.92 -22.76
N GLY A 287 -10.64 0.82 -23.41
CA GLY A 287 -10.16 0.45 -24.75
C GLY A 287 -8.77 -0.18 -24.77
N VAL A 288 -8.20 -0.57 -23.62
CA VAL A 288 -6.91 -1.26 -23.57
C VAL A 288 -7.08 -2.68 -24.11
N ALA A 289 -6.23 -3.09 -25.06
CA ALA A 289 -6.24 -4.44 -25.60
C ALA A 289 -6.01 -5.49 -24.50
N ILE A 290 -6.68 -6.66 -24.59
CA ILE A 290 -6.73 -7.68 -23.53
C ILE A 290 -5.34 -8.14 -23.04
N VAL A 291 -4.42 -8.42 -23.96
CA VAL A 291 -3.04 -8.83 -23.61
C VAL A 291 -2.38 -7.77 -22.74
N ARG A 292 -2.44 -6.49 -23.16
CA ARG A 292 -1.87 -5.38 -22.41
C ARG A 292 -2.62 -5.15 -21.09
N ALA A 293 -3.93 -5.35 -21.06
CA ALA A 293 -4.73 -5.25 -19.86
C ALA A 293 -4.31 -6.32 -18.83
N LEU A 294 -4.03 -7.55 -19.26
CA LEU A 294 -3.53 -8.63 -18.39
C LEU A 294 -2.13 -8.32 -17.84
N GLU A 295 -1.19 -7.86 -18.68
CA GLU A 295 0.15 -7.45 -18.23
C GLU A 295 0.09 -6.38 -17.14
N ILE A 296 -0.73 -5.36 -17.37
CA ILE A 296 -0.95 -4.27 -16.41
C ILE A 296 -1.59 -4.79 -15.13
N ASN A 297 -2.62 -5.63 -15.25
CA ASN A 297 -3.36 -6.17 -14.13
C ASN A 297 -2.50 -7.09 -13.25
N ALA A 298 -1.55 -7.83 -13.84
CA ALA A 298 -0.61 -8.66 -13.11
C ALA A 298 0.17 -7.87 -12.06
N ASN A 299 0.55 -6.61 -12.35
CA ASN A 299 1.23 -5.74 -11.40
C ASN A 299 0.29 -5.07 -10.38
N ALA A 300 -1.02 -5.07 -10.64
CA ALA A 300 -2.02 -4.40 -9.79
C ALA A 300 -2.82 -5.35 -8.88
N VAL A 301 -2.80 -6.67 -9.11
CA VAL A 301 -3.55 -7.66 -8.30
C VAL A 301 -3.07 -7.76 -6.84
N GLY A 302 -1.82 -7.36 -6.58
CA GLY A 302 -1.25 -7.25 -5.23
C GLY A 302 -0.92 -8.59 -4.56
N ASN A 303 -0.75 -9.65 -5.34
CA ASN A 303 -0.29 -10.96 -4.88
C ASN A 303 0.59 -11.61 -5.95
N GLU A 304 1.80 -12.02 -5.58
CA GLU A 304 2.84 -12.47 -6.52
C GLU A 304 2.48 -13.80 -7.19
N VAL A 305 1.69 -14.66 -6.53
CA VAL A 305 1.20 -15.93 -7.11
C VAL A 305 0.20 -15.64 -8.23
N TYR A 306 -0.74 -14.72 -7.99
CA TYR A 306 -1.67 -14.27 -9.03
C TYR A 306 -0.93 -13.54 -10.15
N LYS A 307 0.02 -12.65 -9.83
CA LYS A 307 0.82 -11.92 -10.82
C LYS A 307 1.48 -12.87 -11.82
N LYS A 308 2.21 -13.87 -11.33
CA LYS A 308 2.88 -14.85 -12.19
C LYS A 308 1.87 -15.58 -13.08
N ARG A 309 0.73 -15.99 -12.53
CA ARG A 309 -0.30 -16.69 -13.30
C ARG A 309 -0.95 -15.81 -14.37
N ILE A 310 -1.20 -14.53 -14.08
CA ILE A 310 -1.78 -13.57 -15.02
C ILE A 310 -0.79 -13.24 -16.14
N LEU A 311 0.51 -13.11 -15.85
CA LEU A 311 1.53 -12.93 -16.89
C LEU A 311 1.59 -14.11 -17.87
N MET A 312 1.54 -15.34 -17.36
CA MET A 312 1.45 -16.53 -18.21
C MET A 312 0.18 -16.50 -19.07
N ALA A 313 -0.96 -16.11 -18.48
CA ALA A 313 -2.19 -15.95 -19.25
C ALA A 313 -2.07 -14.88 -20.35
N ALA A 314 -1.36 -13.78 -20.11
CA ALA A 314 -1.14 -12.75 -21.11
C ALA A 314 -0.31 -13.27 -22.29
N GLU A 315 0.72 -14.07 -22.03
CA GLU A 315 1.55 -14.71 -23.06
C GLU A 315 0.74 -15.70 -23.91
N ASP A 316 -0.07 -16.54 -23.27
CA ASP A 316 -0.90 -17.55 -23.95
C ASP A 316 -2.04 -16.90 -24.77
N VAL A 317 -2.67 -15.85 -24.24
CA VAL A 317 -3.69 -15.07 -24.97
C VAL A 317 -3.08 -14.35 -26.17
N ALA A 318 -1.83 -13.89 -26.07
CA ALA A 318 -1.13 -13.31 -27.22
C ALA A 318 -0.87 -14.34 -28.35
N GLN A 319 -0.81 -15.62 -28.01
CA GLN A 319 -0.71 -16.73 -28.96
C GLN A 319 -2.07 -17.22 -29.49
N GLY A 320 -3.18 -16.61 -29.04
CA GLY A 320 -4.53 -16.94 -29.48
C GLY A 320 -5.25 -18.00 -28.64
N ILE A 321 -4.68 -18.41 -27.50
CA ILE A 321 -5.38 -19.29 -26.55
C ILE A 321 -6.44 -18.46 -25.81
N PRO A 322 -7.73 -18.89 -25.77
CA PRO A 322 -8.77 -18.16 -25.05
C PRO A 322 -8.43 -17.98 -23.57
N LEU A 323 -8.72 -16.80 -23.01
CA LEU A 323 -8.42 -16.50 -21.61
C LEU A 323 -9.17 -17.44 -20.65
N GLY A 324 -10.44 -17.72 -20.95
CA GLY A 324 -11.24 -18.67 -20.16
C GLY A 324 -10.63 -20.06 -20.10
N GLU A 325 -10.22 -20.60 -21.25
CA GLU A 325 -9.54 -21.89 -21.35
C GLU A 325 -8.25 -21.90 -20.56
N ASN A 326 -7.42 -20.86 -20.75
CA ASN A 326 -6.15 -20.75 -20.05
C ASN A 326 -6.34 -20.79 -18.53
N LEU A 327 -7.21 -19.94 -17.97
CA LEU A 327 -7.40 -19.83 -16.51
C LEU A 327 -7.92 -21.11 -15.84
N ASN A 328 -8.55 -22.01 -16.60
CA ASN A 328 -9.03 -23.30 -16.12
C ASN A 328 -7.91 -24.20 -15.55
N ASP A 329 -6.67 -24.04 -16.04
CA ASP A 329 -5.50 -24.77 -15.54
C ASP A 329 -5.09 -24.38 -14.12
N SER A 330 -5.75 -23.38 -13.52
CA SER A 330 -5.41 -22.87 -12.19
C SER A 330 -6.63 -22.67 -11.31
N LYS A 331 -7.46 -23.72 -11.19
CA LYS A 331 -8.69 -23.75 -10.37
C LYS A 331 -8.50 -23.28 -8.93
N PHE A 332 -7.32 -23.48 -8.34
CA PHE A 332 -7.02 -22.99 -7.00
C PHE A 332 -7.07 -21.45 -6.92
N LEU A 333 -6.60 -20.76 -7.95
CA LEU A 333 -6.56 -19.30 -8.03
C LEU A 333 -7.82 -18.72 -8.68
N PHE A 334 -8.34 -19.38 -9.71
CA PHE A 334 -9.50 -18.98 -10.49
C PHE A 334 -10.58 -20.06 -10.39
N PRO A 335 -11.57 -19.91 -9.50
CA PRO A 335 -12.66 -20.88 -9.35
C PRO A 335 -13.48 -21.05 -10.63
N ASP A 336 -14.15 -22.20 -10.78
CA ASP A 336 -14.93 -22.55 -11.98
C ASP A 336 -15.94 -21.47 -12.40
N MET A 337 -16.56 -20.78 -11.43
CA MET A 337 -17.47 -19.66 -11.71
C MET A 337 -16.75 -18.51 -12.44
N VAL A 338 -15.56 -18.11 -11.99
CA VAL A 338 -14.77 -17.05 -12.63
C VAL A 338 -14.38 -17.44 -14.05
N VAL A 339 -13.86 -18.66 -14.20
CA VAL A 339 -13.47 -19.23 -15.50
C VAL A 339 -14.67 -19.23 -16.47
N SER A 340 -15.82 -19.72 -16.01
CA SER A 340 -17.05 -19.79 -16.81
C SER A 340 -17.54 -18.40 -17.21
N MET A 341 -17.56 -17.45 -16.29
CA MET A 341 -17.99 -16.08 -16.59
C MET A 341 -17.03 -15.40 -17.57
N ILE A 342 -15.71 -15.53 -17.39
CA ILE A 342 -14.73 -14.99 -18.34
C ILE A 342 -14.92 -15.61 -19.73
N THR A 343 -15.14 -16.93 -19.81
CA THR A 343 -15.41 -17.63 -21.07
C THR A 343 -16.65 -17.05 -21.77
N VAL A 344 -17.74 -16.82 -21.03
CA VAL A 344 -18.96 -16.19 -21.56
C VAL A 344 -18.70 -14.76 -22.03
N GLY A 345 -17.96 -13.98 -21.24
CA GLY A 345 -17.60 -12.60 -21.59
C GLY A 345 -16.72 -12.51 -22.85
N GLU A 346 -15.79 -13.46 -23.01
CA GLU A 346 -14.94 -13.59 -24.19
C GLU A 346 -15.76 -13.98 -25.43
N GLN A 347 -16.62 -15.01 -25.33
CA GLN A 347 -17.48 -15.46 -26.43
C GLN A 347 -18.51 -14.41 -26.88
N THR A 348 -18.98 -13.56 -25.96
CA THR A 348 -19.95 -12.51 -26.24
C THR A 348 -19.33 -11.15 -26.53
N ALA A 349 -17.99 -11.05 -26.53
CA ALA A 349 -17.24 -9.81 -26.64
C ALA A 349 -17.64 -8.72 -25.61
N LYS A 350 -18.04 -9.15 -24.42
CA LYS A 350 -18.49 -8.32 -23.28
C LYS A 350 -17.68 -8.59 -22.01
N LEU A 351 -16.38 -8.81 -22.18
CA LEU A 351 -15.48 -9.16 -21.08
C LEU A 351 -15.39 -8.05 -20.02
N ASP A 352 -15.52 -6.78 -20.42
CA ASP A 352 -15.57 -5.63 -19.53
C ASP A 352 -16.82 -5.62 -18.62
N GLU A 353 -18.00 -5.89 -19.18
CA GLU A 353 -19.25 -6.00 -18.42
C GLU A 353 -19.22 -7.21 -17.47
N ILE A 354 -18.77 -8.36 -17.95
CA ILE A 354 -18.73 -9.58 -17.15
C ILE A 354 -17.68 -9.50 -16.04
N ALA A 355 -16.49 -8.96 -16.32
CA ALA A 355 -15.46 -8.74 -15.31
C ALA A 355 -15.95 -7.77 -14.21
N ASP A 356 -16.74 -6.75 -14.57
CA ASP A 356 -17.36 -5.84 -13.59
C ASP A 356 -18.33 -6.58 -12.65
N LYS A 357 -19.15 -7.50 -13.19
CA LYS A 357 -20.04 -8.35 -12.37
C LYS A 357 -19.27 -9.29 -11.46
N ILE A 358 -18.20 -9.92 -11.96
CA ILE A 358 -17.32 -10.75 -11.12
C ILE A 358 -16.71 -9.91 -10.01
N ALA A 359 -16.25 -8.69 -10.31
CA ALA A 359 -15.67 -7.79 -9.32
C ALA A 359 -16.68 -7.46 -8.21
N MET A 360 -17.91 -7.04 -8.58
CA MET A 360 -18.97 -6.76 -7.61
C MET A 360 -19.30 -7.95 -6.72
N PHE A 361 -19.42 -9.14 -7.31
CA PHE A 361 -19.68 -10.37 -6.55
C PHE A 361 -18.57 -10.68 -5.55
N TYR A 362 -17.29 -10.58 -5.96
CA TYR A 362 -16.19 -10.85 -5.05
C TYR A 362 -15.95 -9.74 -4.03
N GLU A 363 -16.25 -8.48 -4.33
CA GLU A 363 -16.26 -7.38 -3.36
C GLU A 363 -17.27 -7.67 -2.23
N GLU A 364 -18.49 -8.11 -2.57
CA GLU A 364 -19.49 -8.52 -1.59
C GLU A 364 -19.05 -9.75 -0.79
N GLN A 365 -18.51 -10.76 -1.46
CA GLN A 365 -17.98 -11.95 -0.79
C GLN A 365 -16.81 -11.64 0.15
N VAL A 366 -15.94 -10.67 -0.18
CA VAL A 366 -14.89 -10.18 0.72
C VAL A 366 -15.53 -9.59 1.98
N ASP A 367 -16.55 -8.74 1.82
CA ASP A 367 -17.25 -8.13 2.96
C ASP A 367 -17.90 -9.16 3.87
N GLU A 368 -18.57 -10.16 3.31
CA GLU A 368 -19.17 -11.26 4.06
C GLU A 368 -18.10 -12.09 4.79
N THR A 369 -17.00 -12.40 4.11
CA THR A 369 -15.92 -13.20 4.70
C THR A 369 -15.26 -12.43 5.84
N ILE A 370 -15.01 -11.13 5.69
CA ILE A 370 -14.47 -10.28 6.77
C ILE A 370 -15.41 -10.24 7.99
N LYS A 371 -16.73 -10.16 7.77
CA LYS A 371 -17.70 -10.25 8.88
C LYS A 371 -17.67 -11.63 9.56
N GLY A 372 -17.51 -12.70 8.78
CA GLY A 372 -17.35 -14.07 9.28
C GLY A 372 -16.05 -14.26 10.07
N LEU A 373 -14.94 -13.67 9.61
CA LEU A 373 -13.64 -13.69 10.28
C LEU A 373 -13.74 -13.20 11.72
N SER A 374 -14.37 -12.05 11.95
CA SER A 374 -14.51 -11.49 13.29
C SER A 374 -15.25 -12.45 14.24
N LYS A 375 -16.26 -13.16 13.74
CA LYS A 375 -17.02 -14.16 14.52
C LYS A 375 -16.19 -15.42 14.80
N MET A 376 -15.39 -15.88 13.84
CA MET A 376 -14.53 -17.05 14.03
C MET A 376 -13.34 -16.77 14.94
N LEU A 377 -12.84 -15.52 14.97
CA LEU A 377 -11.73 -15.13 15.83
C LEU A 377 -12.12 -15.08 17.31
N GLU A 378 -13.39 -14.83 17.63
CA GLU A 378 -13.86 -14.72 19.02
C GLU A 378 -13.63 -16.02 19.83
N PRO A 379 -14.05 -17.22 19.39
CA PRO A 379 -13.72 -18.47 20.08
C PRO A 379 -12.21 -18.70 20.23
N VAL A 380 -11.43 -18.38 19.20
CA VAL A 380 -9.97 -18.54 19.22
C VAL A 380 -9.36 -17.64 20.29
N ILE A 381 -9.78 -16.38 20.35
CA ILE A 381 -9.35 -15.42 21.37
C ILE A 381 -9.75 -15.89 22.76
N LEU A 382 -10.98 -16.38 22.96
CA LEU A 382 -11.44 -16.91 24.25
C LEU A 382 -10.60 -18.10 24.72
N VAL A 383 -10.26 -19.03 23.83
CA VAL A 383 -9.41 -20.18 24.15
C VAL A 383 -7.99 -19.71 24.52
N ILE A 384 -7.39 -18.85 23.70
CA ILE A 384 -6.04 -18.31 23.98
C ILE A 384 -6.02 -17.55 25.30
N MET A 385 -7.04 -16.73 25.56
CA MET A 385 -7.18 -15.98 26.80
C MET A 385 -7.37 -16.91 28.00
N GLY A 386 -8.23 -17.92 27.89
CA GLY A 386 -8.44 -18.91 28.95
C GLY A 386 -7.16 -19.68 29.28
N VAL A 387 -6.43 -20.12 28.27
CA VAL A 387 -5.13 -20.81 28.46
C VAL A 387 -4.10 -19.86 29.08
N THR A 388 -4.02 -18.61 28.60
CA THR A 388 -3.04 -17.63 29.09
C THR A 388 -3.34 -17.22 30.53
N VAL A 389 -4.57 -16.78 30.81
CA VAL A 389 -4.99 -16.36 32.15
C VAL A 389 -4.98 -17.54 33.12
N GLY A 390 -5.49 -18.70 32.70
CA GLY A 390 -5.45 -19.92 33.50
C GLY A 390 -4.02 -20.35 33.83
N GLY A 391 -3.11 -20.29 32.84
CA GLY A 391 -1.68 -20.55 33.03
C GLY A 391 -1.04 -19.55 34.00
N LEU A 392 -1.37 -18.26 33.90
CA LEU A 392 -0.89 -17.22 34.82
C LEU A 392 -1.37 -17.45 36.24
N VAL A 393 -2.65 -17.76 36.42
CA VAL A 393 -3.22 -18.07 37.75
C VAL A 393 -2.58 -19.33 38.31
N ALA A 394 -2.45 -20.40 37.54
CA ALA A 394 -1.79 -21.62 37.98
C ALA A 394 -0.33 -21.37 38.39
N ALA A 395 0.42 -20.58 37.61
CA ALA A 395 1.82 -20.25 37.90
C ALA A 395 2.02 -19.44 39.18
N VAL A 396 1.01 -18.66 39.60
CA VAL A 396 1.02 -17.87 40.83
C VAL A 396 0.45 -18.65 42.01
N MET A 397 -0.67 -19.36 41.82
CA MET A 397 -1.39 -20.06 42.88
C MET A 397 -0.73 -21.38 43.29
N GLN A 398 -0.18 -22.16 42.35
CA GLN A 398 0.46 -23.44 42.70
C GLN A 398 1.59 -23.28 43.73
N PRO A 399 2.53 -22.32 43.58
CA PRO A 399 3.52 -22.06 44.61
C PRO A 399 2.89 -21.74 45.98
N ILE A 400 1.86 -20.90 46.02
CA ILE A 400 1.20 -20.51 47.27
C ILE A 400 0.54 -21.74 47.96
N MET A 401 -0.10 -22.61 47.17
CA MET A 401 -0.70 -23.85 47.71
C MET A 401 0.36 -24.79 48.27
N ASN A 402 1.47 -25.00 47.56
CA ASN A 402 2.56 -25.86 48.02
C ASN A 402 3.19 -25.36 49.34
N LEU A 403 3.29 -24.04 49.54
CA LEU A 403 3.75 -23.47 50.81
C LEU A 403 2.77 -23.76 51.96
N THR A 404 1.47 -23.75 51.68
CA THR A 404 0.42 -24.02 52.67
C THR A 404 0.41 -25.49 53.08
N ASP A 405 0.57 -26.41 52.13
CA ASP A 405 0.59 -27.86 52.39
C ASP A 405 1.81 -28.27 53.22
N VAL A 406 2.98 -27.66 52.98
CA VAL A 406 4.18 -27.87 53.81
C VAL A 406 3.98 -27.31 55.23
N GLY A 407 3.28 -26.20 55.38
CA GLY A 407 2.95 -25.61 56.68
C GLY A 407 1.89 -26.36 57.50
N GLN A 408 1.10 -27.25 56.88
CA GLN A 408 0.15 -28.13 57.58
C GLN A 408 0.74 -29.51 57.93
N ALA A 409 1.86 -29.88 57.32
CA ALA A 409 2.57 -31.15 57.57
C ALA A 409 3.60 -31.06 58.72
N LEU A 410 3.82 -29.86 59.25
CA LEU A 410 4.56 -29.56 60.49
C LEU A 410 3.56 -29.27 61.61
#